data_AF-A0A315W0X0-F1
#
_entry.id   AF-A0A315W0X0-F1
#
_cell.length_a   1.000
_cell.length_b   1.000
_cell.length_c   1.000
_cell.angle_alpha   90.00
_cell.angle_beta   90.00
_cell.angle_gamma   90.00
#
_symmetry.space_group_name_H-M   'P 1'
#
loop_
_entity.id
_entity.type
_entity.pdbx_description
1 polymer ?
#
loop_
_entity_poly.entity_id
_entity_poly.type
_entity_poly.pdbx_seq_one_letter_code
_entity_poly.pdbx_strand_id
1 'polypeptide(L)'
;MKVLLFCLLACLIPLQATASEFVNTTSSPDPESSPRARYEKFRRQHIDKQMTAQKCTAEMKRKEIYGDNNVCKDKNTFILADANEVKS
;
A
#
# COMPACT_ATOMS: atom_id res chain seq x y z
N MET A 1 11.64 54.66 34.90
CA MET A 1 10.33 54.01 34.67
C MET A 1 10.00 53.99 33.18
N LYS A 2 10.72 53.17 32.39
CA LYS A 2 10.50 53.03 30.94
C LYS A 2 10.48 51.58 30.46
N VAL A 3 10.49 50.64 31.42
CA VAL A 3 10.49 49.18 31.18
C VAL A 3 9.09 48.58 31.39
N LEU A 4 8.17 49.32 32.02
CA LEU A 4 6.81 48.86 32.33
C LEU A 4 5.78 49.11 31.20
N LEU A 5 6.13 49.87 30.16
CA LEU A 5 5.18 50.17 29.07
C LEU A 5 5.26 49.22 27.87
N PHE A 6 6.32 48.42 27.77
CA PHE A 6 6.47 47.44 26.68
C PHE A 6 5.78 46.10 26.97
N CYS A 7 5.49 45.78 28.23
CA CYS A 7 4.80 44.54 28.60
C CYS A 7 3.29 44.58 28.32
N LEU A 8 2.67 45.77 28.22
CA LEU A 8 1.22 45.88 28.04
C LEU A 8 0.77 45.83 26.57
N LEU A 9 1.69 45.99 25.62
CA LEU A 9 1.39 45.98 24.17
C LEU A 9 1.57 44.61 23.50
N ALA A 10 2.18 43.63 24.18
CA ALA A 10 2.36 42.28 23.66
C ALA A 10 1.09 41.38 23.79
N CYS A 11 0.06 41.84 24.51
CA CYS A 11 -1.15 41.06 24.80
C CYS A 11 -2.28 41.22 23.76
N LEU A 12 -2.07 41.99 22.68
CA LEU A 12 -3.08 42.22 21.63
C LEU A 12 -2.71 41.56 20.29
N ILE A 13 -1.96 40.45 20.31
CA ILE A 13 -1.91 39.59 19.13
C ILE A 13 -3.25 38.83 19.10
N PRO A 14 -4.18 39.13 18.18
CA PRO A 14 -5.34 38.26 18.01
C PRO A 14 -4.78 36.87 17.71
N LEU A 15 -5.21 35.89 18.49
CA LEU A 15 -5.05 34.48 18.20
C LEU A 15 -5.68 34.27 16.81
N GLN A 16 -4.88 34.42 15.77
CA GLN A 16 -5.23 33.92 14.45
C GLN A 16 -5.27 32.41 14.66
N ALA A 17 -6.47 31.92 14.98
CA ALA A 17 -6.85 30.57 14.70
C ALA A 17 -6.63 30.43 13.20
N THR A 18 -5.41 30.02 12.82
CA THR A 18 -5.25 29.30 11.58
C THR A 18 -6.18 28.13 11.76
N ALA A 19 -7.35 28.19 11.11
CA ALA A 19 -8.07 26.99 10.77
C ALA A 19 -7.00 26.14 10.08
N SER A 20 -6.43 25.19 10.84
CA SER A 20 -5.72 24.09 10.25
C SER A 20 -6.79 23.50 9.37
N GLU A 21 -6.75 23.81 8.09
CA GLU A 21 -7.36 22.97 7.09
C GLU A 21 -6.86 21.59 7.48
N PHE A 22 -7.74 20.80 8.10
CA PHE A 22 -7.58 19.38 8.11
C PHE A 22 -7.48 19.11 6.63
N VAL A 23 -6.25 18.95 6.14
CA VAL A 23 -5.99 18.30 4.87
C VAL A 23 -6.55 16.93 5.15
N ASN A 24 -7.84 16.80 4.87
CA ASN A 24 -8.57 15.56 4.84
C ASN A 24 -7.98 14.90 3.61
N THR A 25 -6.77 14.38 3.80
CA THR A 25 -6.16 13.43 2.90
C THR A 25 -6.99 12.18 3.16
N THR A 26 -8.22 12.20 2.65
CA THR A 26 -8.85 11.01 2.12
C THR A 26 -7.97 10.63 0.94
N SER A 27 -6.76 10.12 1.25
CA SER A 27 -5.99 9.34 0.31
C SER A 27 -6.98 8.26 -0.08
N SER A 28 -7.52 8.37 -1.29
CA SER A 28 -8.34 7.31 -1.86
C SER A 28 -7.55 6.03 -1.61
N PRO A 29 -8.15 5.01 -0.97
CA PRO A 29 -7.44 3.77 -0.70
C PRO A 29 -6.82 3.34 -2.01
N ASP A 30 -5.52 3.07 -2.00
CA ASP A 30 -4.84 2.54 -3.17
C ASP A 30 -5.70 1.38 -3.69
N PRO A 31 -6.15 1.40 -4.97
CA PRO A 31 -6.99 0.34 -5.50
C PRO A 31 -6.37 -1.06 -5.31
N GLU A 32 -5.04 -1.15 -5.15
CA GLU A 32 -4.32 -2.40 -4.83
C GLU A 32 -4.51 -2.90 -3.38
N SER A 33 -4.97 -2.03 -2.46
CA SER A 33 -5.09 -2.33 -1.03
C SER A 33 -6.36 -3.09 -0.61
N SER A 34 -7.34 -3.20 -1.50
CA SER A 34 -8.60 -3.90 -1.17
C SER A 34 -8.32 -5.40 -0.87
N PRO A 35 -9.05 -6.04 0.07
CA PRO A 35 -8.93 -7.48 0.31
C PRO A 35 -9.10 -8.32 -0.96
N ARG A 36 -9.98 -7.89 -1.86
CA ARG A 36 -10.19 -8.53 -3.17
C ARG A 36 -8.96 -8.42 -4.06
N ALA A 37 -8.39 -7.22 -4.22
CA ALA A 37 -7.18 -7.03 -5.04
C ALA A 37 -6.01 -7.88 -4.52
N ARG A 38 -5.81 -7.92 -3.19
CA ARG A 38 -4.79 -8.77 -2.56
C ARG A 38 -5.03 -10.26 -2.81
N TYR A 39 -6.28 -10.73 -2.73
CA TYR A 39 -6.63 -12.12 -3.03
C TYR A 39 -6.40 -12.48 -4.51
N GLU A 40 -6.79 -11.60 -5.44
CA GLU A 40 -6.54 -11.81 -6.87
C GLU A 40 -5.03 -11.87 -7.18
N LYS A 41 -4.24 -10.98 -6.57
CA LYS A 41 -2.77 -10.99 -6.64
C LYS A 41 -2.19 -12.30 -6.08
N PHE A 42 -2.68 -12.75 -4.92
CA PHE A 42 -2.29 -14.04 -4.34
C PHE A 42 -2.62 -15.20 -5.28
N ARG A 43 -3.85 -15.29 -5.78
CA ARG A 43 -4.29 -16.37 -6.67
C ARG A 43 -3.44 -16.43 -7.94
N ARG A 44 -3.16 -15.28 -8.55
CA ARG A 44 -2.29 -15.18 -9.73
C ARG A 44 -0.88 -15.71 -9.45
N GLN A 45 -0.30 -15.33 -8.30
CA GLN A 45 1.08 -15.67 -7.98
C GLN A 45 1.25 -17.10 -7.48
N HIS A 46 0.27 -17.65 -6.76
CA HIS A 46 0.48 -18.83 -5.93
C HIS A 46 -0.40 -20.02 -6.26
N ILE A 47 -1.43 -19.90 -7.10
CA ILE A 47 -2.35 -21.01 -7.35
C ILE A 47 -2.25 -21.45 -8.81
N ASP A 48 -1.79 -22.69 -9.01
CA ASP A 48 -1.78 -23.34 -10.31
C ASP A 48 -1.71 -24.87 -10.14
N LYS A 49 -2.87 -25.53 -10.20
CA LYS A 49 -3.02 -26.97 -10.06
C LYS A 49 -2.22 -27.79 -11.09
N GLN A 50 -1.86 -27.20 -12.22
CA GLN A 50 -1.17 -27.87 -13.32
C GLN A 50 0.30 -27.43 -13.49
N MET A 51 0.84 -26.71 -12.49
CA MET A 51 2.22 -26.28 -12.51
C MET A 51 3.18 -27.47 -12.44
N THR A 52 4.26 -27.38 -13.20
CA THR A 52 5.38 -28.32 -13.15
C THR A 52 6.68 -27.53 -13.11
N ALA A 53 7.76 -28.14 -12.62
CA ALA A 53 9.06 -27.46 -12.50
C ALA A 53 9.59 -26.92 -13.84
N GLN A 54 9.27 -27.58 -14.95
CA GLN A 54 9.67 -27.18 -16.31
C GLN A 54 8.96 -25.89 -16.78
N LYS A 55 7.83 -25.52 -16.18
CA LYS A 55 7.02 -24.36 -16.56
C LYS A 55 7.37 -23.08 -15.80
N CYS A 56 8.23 -23.13 -14.78
CA CYS A 56 8.51 -22.01 -13.89
C CYS A 56 8.82 -20.70 -14.64
N THR A 57 9.80 -20.70 -15.55
CA THR A 57 10.18 -19.49 -16.29
C THR A 57 9.04 -18.94 -17.15
N ALA A 58 8.32 -19.81 -17.86
CA ALA A 58 7.23 -19.40 -18.74
C ALA A 58 6.04 -18.82 -17.95
N GLU A 59 5.65 -19.47 -16.85
CA GLU A 59 4.51 -19.05 -16.04
C GLU A 59 4.81 -17.80 -15.21
N MET A 60 6.04 -17.64 -14.69
CA MET A 60 6.45 -16.40 -14.02
C MET A 60 6.32 -15.19 -14.95
N LYS A 61 6.76 -15.33 -16.21
CA LYS A 61 6.64 -14.28 -17.24
C LYS A 61 5.19 -14.05 -17.65
N ARG A 62 4.45 -15.13 -17.97
CA ARG A 62 3.06 -15.05 -18.44
C ARG A 62 2.11 -14.46 -17.41
N LYS A 63 2.34 -14.73 -16.11
CA LYS A 63 1.52 -14.21 -15.00
C LYS A 63 2.04 -12.90 -14.41
N GLU A 64 3.09 -12.33 -15.01
CA GLU A 64 3.71 -11.06 -14.60
C GLU A 64 4.08 -11.04 -13.11
N ILE A 65 4.78 -12.10 -12.67
CA ILE A 65 5.20 -12.26 -11.28
C ILE A 65 6.59 -11.64 -11.11
N TYR A 66 6.58 -10.36 -10.76
CA TYR A 66 7.78 -9.56 -10.51
C TYR A 66 7.84 -9.13 -9.03
N GLY A 67 9.04 -8.79 -8.59
CA GLY A 67 9.26 -8.02 -7.36
C GLY A 67 9.02 -6.54 -7.60
N ASP A 68 9.48 -5.72 -6.66
CA ASP A 68 9.34 -4.27 -6.76
C ASP A 68 10.12 -3.71 -7.95
N ASN A 69 9.61 -2.65 -8.57
CA ASN A 69 10.24 -2.02 -9.75
C ASN A 69 10.44 -2.97 -10.94
N ASN A 70 9.55 -3.96 -11.12
CA ASN A 70 9.59 -4.94 -12.22
C ASN A 70 10.85 -5.82 -12.26
N VAL A 71 11.58 -5.93 -11.15
CA VAL A 71 12.71 -6.88 -11.08
C VAL A 71 12.19 -8.32 -10.97
N CYS A 72 13.00 -9.29 -11.38
CA CYS A 72 12.66 -10.69 -11.17
C CYS A 72 12.47 -10.97 -9.67
N LYS A 73 11.35 -11.60 -9.30
CA LYS A 73 11.12 -12.03 -7.92
C LYS A 73 12.05 -13.22 -7.61
N ASP A 74 12.81 -13.13 -6.51
CA ASP A 74 13.79 -14.16 -6.14
C ASP A 74 13.20 -15.57 -6.02
N LYS A 75 12.01 -15.66 -5.42
CA LYS A 75 11.29 -16.93 -5.21
C LYS A 75 9.80 -16.74 -5.37
N ASN A 76 9.17 -17.76 -5.94
CA ASN A 76 7.72 -17.88 -5.98
C ASN A 76 7.34 -19.35 -5.90
N THR A 77 6.36 -19.67 -5.04
CA THR A 77 5.84 -21.02 -4.87
C THR A 77 4.45 -21.09 -5.47
N PHE A 78 4.21 -22.12 -6.28
CA PHE A 78 2.87 -22.48 -6.77
C PHE A 78 2.35 -23.66 -5.96
N ILE A 79 1.12 -23.50 -5.47
CA ILE A 79 0.35 -24.53 -4.78
C ILE A 79 -0.40 -25.32 -5.85
N LEU A 80 -0.20 -26.64 -5.85
CA LEU A 80 -0.81 -27.57 -6.81
C LEU A 80 -2.23 -27.98 -6.38
N ALA A 81 -3.10 -27.00 -6.15
CA ALA A 81 -4.47 -27.20 -5.69
C ALA A 81 -5.41 -26.15 -6.32
N ASP A 82 -6.73 -26.36 -6.19
CA ASP A 82 -7.72 -25.38 -6.62
C ASP A 82 -7.86 -24.24 -5.59
N ALA A 83 -8.25 -23.04 -6.04
CA ALA A 83 -8.34 -21.87 -5.17
C ALA A 83 -9.31 -22.04 -3.99
N ASN A 84 -10.36 -22.84 -4.16
CA ASN A 84 -11.33 -23.13 -3.10
C ASN A 84 -10.74 -24.03 -2.01
N GLU A 85 -9.88 -24.98 -2.38
CA GLU A 85 -9.16 -25.86 -1.44
C GLU A 85 -8.08 -25.10 -0.68
N VAL A 86 -7.42 -24.13 -1.31
CA VAL A 86 -6.45 -23.26 -0.64
C VAL A 86 -7.11 -22.29 0.35
N LYS A 87 -8.40 -21.98 0.16
CA LYS A 87 -9.12 -21.00 0.99
C LYS A 87 -9.70 -21.61 2.27
N SER A 88 -10.01 -22.91 2.28
CA SER A 88 -10.66 -23.62 3.40
C SER A 88 -9.75 -23.75 4.59
#